data_AF-A0A351JVW5-F1
#
_entry.id   AF-A0A351JVW5-F1
#
_cell.length_a   1.000
_cell.length_b   1.000
_cell.length_c   1.000
_cell.angle_alpha   90.00
_cell.angle_beta   90.00
_cell.angle_gamma   90.00
#
_symmetry.space_group_name_H-M   'P 1'
#
loop_
_entity.id
_entity.type
_entity.pdbx_description
1 polymer ?
#
loop_
_entity_poly.entity_id
_entity_poly.type
_entity_poly.pdbx_seq_one_letter_code
_entity_poly.pdbx_strand_id
1 'polypeptide(L)' 'MLHTTFAMGSLEGKIAVVLAFLLLAGFLFVYSASLPISVRLTGSPWAFLVRHSIGAALGLLGLVVLWRVDYHVWAK' A
#
# COMPACT_ATOMS: atom_id res chain seq x y z
N MET A 1 25.09 12.83 14.25
CA MET A 1 25.63 11.51 13.86
C MET A 1 24.60 10.84 12.97
N LEU A 2 24.92 10.70 11.68
CA LEU A 2 24.10 9.99 10.69
C LEU A 2 24.05 8.49 11.06
N HIS A 3 22.88 7.99 11.46
CA HIS A 3 22.55 6.57 11.43
C HIS A 3 21.16 6.35 10.81
N THR A 4 20.88 7.08 9.73
CA THR A 4 20.02 6.53 8.68
C THR A 4 20.79 5.36 8.05
N THR A 5 20.20 4.18 7.90
CA THR A 5 19.94 3.53 6.59
C THR A 5 19.78 1.98 6.63
N PHE A 6 20.24 1.19 7.62
CA PHE A 6 20.25 -0.29 7.41
C PHE A 6 19.78 -1.21 8.55
N ALA A 7 19.10 -0.70 9.58
CA ALA A 7 18.55 -1.56 10.64
C ALA A 7 17.20 -1.06 11.21
N MET A 8 16.13 -1.10 10.41
CA MET A 8 14.79 -1.31 11.00
C MET A 8 14.80 -2.71 11.61
N GLY A 9 14.60 -2.84 12.91
CA GLY A 9 14.86 -4.08 13.64
C GLY A 9 14.04 -5.24 13.08
N SER A 10 14.70 -6.30 12.60
CA SER A 10 14.21 -7.58 12.04
C SER A 10 12.69 -7.77 11.80
N LEU A 11 11.83 -7.53 12.79
CA LEU A 11 10.37 -7.60 12.70
C LEU A 11 9.74 -6.50 11.84
N GLU A 12 10.11 -5.23 12.03
CA GLU A 12 9.53 -4.11 11.28
C GLU A 12 9.78 -4.25 9.78
N GLY A 13 11.01 -4.63 9.43
CA GLY A 13 11.39 -4.94 8.04
C GLY A 13 10.60 -6.13 7.48
N LYS A 14 10.41 -7.21 8.25
CA LYS A 14 9.57 -8.36 7.84
C LYS A 14 8.12 -7.95 7.62
N ILE A 15 7.56 -7.14 8.50
CA ILE A 15 6.20 -6.61 8.36
C ILE A 15 6.10 -5.76 7.10
N ALA A 16 7.05 -4.85 6.86
CA ALA A 16 7.08 -4.03 5.66
C ALA A 16 7.14 -4.87 4.37
N VAL A 17 7.96 -5.93 4.35
CA VAL A 17 8.04 -6.87 3.22
C VAL A 17 6.71 -7.59 2.99
N VAL A 18 6.08 -8.09 4.06
CA VAL A 18 4.76 -8.75 3.96
C VAL A 18 3.70 -7.77 3.46
N LEU A 19 3.67 -6.55 3.99
CA LEU A 19 2.73 -5.51 3.55
C LEU A 19 2.95 -5.15 2.07
N ALA A 20 4.19 -5.02 1.63
CA ALA A 20 4.51 -4.76 0.23
C ALA A 20 4.03 -5.91 -0.67
N PHE A 21 4.25 -7.16 -0.25
CA PHE A 21 3.79 -8.33 -0.98
C PHE A 21 2.26 -8.37 -1.08
N LEU A 22 1.56 -8.17 0.05
CA LEU A 22 0.10 -8.14 0.08
C LEU A 22 -0.48 -7.02 -0.79
N LEU A 23 0.15 -5.84 -0.79
CA LEU A 23 -0.26 -4.74 -1.64
C LEU A 23 -0.15 -5.12 -3.12
N LEU A 24 1.02 -5.61 -3.55
CA LEU A 24 1.24 -6.04 -4.94
C LEU A 24 0.31 -7.18 -5.37
N ALA A 25 0.07 -8.15 -4.48
CA ALA A 25 -0.90 -9.22 -4.71
C ALA A 25 -2.32 -8.65 -4.91
N GLY A 26 -2.71 -7.65 -4.10
CA GLY A 26 -3.97 -6.92 -4.27
C GLY A 26 -4.10 -6.27 -5.65
N PHE A 27 -3.04 -5.60 -6.13
CA PHE A 27 -3.01 -5.04 -7.48
C PHE A 27 -3.21 -6.11 -8.57
N LEU A 28 -2.54 -7.26 -8.43
CA LEU A 28 -2.68 -8.37 -9.37
C LEU A 28 -4.12 -8.91 -9.38
N PHE A 29 -4.74 -9.08 -8.21
CA PHE A 29 -6.11 -9.57 -8.11
C PHE A 29 -7.13 -8.58 -8.66
N VAL A 30 -6.98 -7.29 -8.33
CA VAL A 30 -7.85 -6.23 -8.86
C VAL A 30 -7.74 -6.18 -10.37
N TYR A 31 -6.53 -6.23 -10.93
CA TYR A 31 -6.39 -6.27 -12.38
C TYR A 31 -7.06 -7.53 -12.97
N SER A 32 -6.64 -8.72 -12.51
CA SER A 32 -7.10 -10.00 -13.06
C SER A 32 -8.62 -10.19 -12.98
N ALA A 33 -9.22 -9.96 -11.81
CA ALA A 33 -10.64 -10.18 -11.60
C ALA A 33 -11.51 -9.10 -12.27
N SER A 34 -11.01 -7.87 -12.37
CA SER A 34 -11.82 -6.74 -12.85
C SER A 34 -11.65 -6.48 -14.34
N LEU A 35 -10.73 -7.15 -15.04
CA LEU A 35 -10.52 -6.99 -16.49
C LEU A 35 -11.82 -7.14 -17.32
N PRO A 36 -12.59 -8.23 -17.21
CA PRO A 36 -13.79 -8.39 -18.03
C PRO A 36 -14.90 -7.38 -17.69
N ILE A 37 -14.95 -6.89 -16.45
CA ILE A 37 -15.96 -5.94 -15.97
C ILE A 37 -15.57 -4.50 -16.33
N SER A 38 -14.30 -4.14 -16.19
CA SER A 38 -13.77 -2.80 -16.52
C SER A 38 -13.96 -2.47 -17.99
N VAL A 39 -13.65 -3.40 -18.89
CA VAL A 39 -13.83 -3.21 -20.34
C VAL A 39 -15.31 -2.98 -20.67
N ARG A 40 -16.23 -3.73 -20.04
CA ARG A 40 -17.68 -3.58 -20.28
C ARG A 40 -18.25 -2.27 -19.76
N LEU A 41 -17.87 -1.86 -18.56
CA LEU A 41 -18.49 -0.71 -17.86
C LEU A 41 -17.83 0.63 -18.18
N THR A 42 -16.55 0.63 -18.48
CA THR A 42 -15.76 1.87 -18.62
C THR A 42 -15.06 2.00 -19.96
N GLY A 43 -15.10 0.96 -20.81
CA GLY A 43 -14.38 0.91 -22.07
C GLY A 43 -12.86 0.81 -21.93
N SER A 44 -12.32 0.85 -20.71
CA SER A 44 -10.88 0.78 -20.42
C SER A 44 -10.58 -0.36 -19.44
N PRO A 45 -9.64 -1.26 -19.76
CA PRO A 45 -9.24 -2.34 -18.85
C PRO A 45 -8.54 -1.85 -17.57
N TRP A 46 -8.12 -0.58 -17.56
CA TRP A 46 -7.32 0.00 -16.47
C TRP A 46 -8.14 0.79 -15.45
N ALA A 47 -9.43 1.03 -15.70
CA ALA A 47 -10.21 1.96 -14.89
C ALA A 47 -10.26 1.61 -13.39
N PHE A 48 -10.44 0.32 -13.06
CA PHE A 48 -10.42 -0.12 -11.67
C PHE A 48 -9.02 -0.19 -11.07
N LEU A 49 -8.00 -0.46 -11.90
CA LEU A 49 -6.62 -0.43 -11.46
C LEU A 49 -6.19 0.98 -11.04
N VAL A 50 -6.57 2.00 -11.80
CA VAL A 50 -6.29 3.41 -11.47
C VAL A 50 -6.96 3.80 -10.15
N ARG A 51 -8.23 3.44 -9.95
CA ARG A 51 -8.94 3.70 -8.69
C ARG A 51 -8.28 3.01 -7.50
N HIS A 52 -7.86 1.77 -7.67
CA HIS A 52 -7.12 1.03 -6.65
C HIS A 52 -5.76 1.67 -6.37
N SER A 53 -5.07 2.17 -7.40
CA SER A 53 -3.79 2.88 -7.28
C SER A 53 -3.92 4.15 -6.42
N ILE A 54 -5.02 4.91 -6.59
CA ILE A 54 -5.30 6.09 -5.77
C ILE A 54 -5.49 5.70 -4.30
N GLY A 55 -6.29 4.66 -4.04
CA GLY A 55 -6.49 4.13 -2.69
C GLY A 55 -5.19 3.65 -2.05
N ALA A 56 -4.36 2.91 -2.79
CA ALA A 56 -3.06 2.44 -2.34
C ALA A 56 -2.11 3.60 -2.02
N ALA A 57 -2.06 4.63 -2.87
CA ALA A 57 -1.26 5.83 -2.64
C ALA A 57 -1.71 6.56 -1.37
N LEU A 58 -3.02 6.74 -1.17
CA LEU A 58 -3.57 7.35 0.04
C LEU A 58 -3.24 6.51 1.29
N GLY A 59 -3.33 5.19 1.21
CA GLY A 59 -2.95 4.28 2.30
C GLY A 59 -1.47 4.37 2.66
N LEU A 60 -0.58 4.42 1.67
CA LEU A 60 0.86 4.59 1.88
C LEU A 60 1.19 5.96 2.47
N LEU A 61 0.55 7.03 1.99
CA LEU A 61 0.69 8.36 2.57
C LEU A 61 0.23 8.39 4.02
N GLY A 62 -0.93 7.79 4.30
CA GLY A 62 -1.44 7.62 5.66
C GLY A 62 -0.45 6.86 6.54
N LEU A 63 0.09 5.73 6.06
CA LEU A 63 1.11 4.98 6.79
C LEU A 63 2.33 5.84 7.13
N VAL A 64 2.87 6.60 6.18
CA VAL A 64 4.03 7.47 6.40
C VAL A 64 3.71 8.59 7.39
N VAL A 65 2.52 9.18 7.31
CA VAL A 65 2.08 10.23 8.25
C VAL A 65 1.93 9.66 9.65
N LEU A 66 1.23 8.54 9.80
CA LEU A 66 0.98 7.87 11.07
C LEU A 66 2.26 7.32 11.69
N TRP A 67 3.20 6.83 10.88
CA TRP A 67 4.53 6.41 11.35
C TRP A 67 5.24 7.57 12.06
N ARG A 68 5.09 8.80 11.57
CA ARG A 68 5.70 9.97 12.21
C ARG A 68 5.00 10.42 13.50
N VAL A 69 3.82 9.88 13.83
CA VAL A 69 3.12 10.21 15.06
C VAL A 69 3.62 9.33 16.19
N ASP A 70 4.10 9.97 17.26
CA ASP A 70 4.65 9.28 18.44
C ASP A 70 3.59 8.36 19.08
N TYR A 71 3.98 7.14 19.46
CA TYR A 71 3.07 6.13 20.00
C TYR A 71 2.37 6.60 21.28
N HIS A 72 2.98 7.52 22.03
CA HIS A 72 2.40 8.11 23.24
C HIS A 72 1.13 8.92 22.97
N VAL A 73 0.98 9.47 21.78
CA VAL A 73 -0.25 10.16 21.37
C VAL A 73 -1.39 9.16 21.16
N TRP A 74 -1.06 7.94 20.71
CA TRP A 74 -2.01 6.85 20.50
C TRP A 74 -2.38 6.09 21.77
N ALA A 75 -1.48 6.08 22.76
CA ALA A 75 -1.66 5.38 24.03
C ALA A 75 -2.46 6.17 25.09
N LYS A 76 -2.90 7.38 24.75
CA LYS A 76 -3.70 8.27 25.60
C LYS A 76 -5.18 8.15 25.27
#